data_AF-A0A1J3G1Y3-F1
#
_entry.id   AF-A0A1J3G1Y3-F1
#
_cell.length_a   1.000
_cell.length_b   1.000
_cell.length_c   1.000
_cell.angle_alpha   90.00
_cell.angle_beta   90.00
_cell.angle_gamma   90.00
#
_symmetry.space_group_name_H-M   'P 1'
#
loop_
_entity.id
_entity.type
_entity.pdbx_description
1 polymer ?
#
loop_
_entity_poly.entity_id
_entity_poly.type
_entity_poly.pdbx_seq_one_letter_code
_entity_poly.pdbx_strand_id
1 'polypeptide(L)'
;NYCKPPKILNTGENLGEVLRGDRIENSVYTFEMLEDQPCRVGCRVKVIAESAKNFREKINDEYRANMILDNLPVAVLRQRRDGIQSTTYEHGFRVGF
;
A
#
# COMPACT_ATOMS: atom_id res chain seq x y z
N ASN A 1 10.62 8.66 5.02
CA ASN A 1 9.64 9.59 4.43
C ASN A 1 8.97 8.91 3.25
N TYR A 2 7.65 8.72 3.29
CA TYR A 2 6.87 8.13 2.19
C TYR A 2 6.30 9.24 1.30
N CYS A 3 6.00 8.91 0.05
CA CYS A 3 5.26 9.80 -0.84
C CYS A 3 3.88 10.10 -0.25
N LYS A 4 3.46 11.36 -0.33
CA LYS A 4 2.14 11.80 0.10
C LYS A 4 1.51 12.64 -1.01
N PRO A 5 0.18 12.59 -1.19
CA PRO A 5 -0.50 13.51 -2.09
C PRO A 5 -0.36 14.95 -1.54
N PRO A 6 -0.51 15.98 -2.40
CA PRO A 6 -0.40 17.38 -1.98
C PRO A 6 -1.47 17.76 -0.94
N LYS A 7 -2.63 17.10 -0.99
CA LYS A 7 -3.69 17.22 0.00
C LYS A 7 -4.15 15.83 0.40
N ILE A 8 -4.17 15.57 1.71
CA ILE A 8 -4.73 14.36 2.29
C ILE A 8 -6.24 14.58 2.45
N LEU A 9 -7.01 13.70 1.84
CA LEU A 9 -8.46 13.63 1.93
C LEU A 9 -8.81 12.34 2.65
N ASN A 10 -9.59 12.46 3.72
CA ASN A 10 -10.15 11.32 4.42
C ASN A 10 -11.47 10.95 3.76
N THR A 11 -11.61 9.70 3.38
CA THR A 11 -12.87 9.13 2.91
C THR A 11 -13.40 8.22 4.01
N GLY A 12 -14.61 8.49 4.51
CA GLY A 12 -15.35 7.53 5.32
C GLY A 12 -16.55 7.09 4.51
N GLU A 13 -16.61 5.81 4.12
CA GLU A 13 -17.70 5.31 3.27
C GLU A 13 -18.93 4.96 4.13
N ASN A 14 -18.72 4.36 5.31
CA ASN A 14 -19.82 3.94 6.18
C ASN A 14 -19.62 4.21 7.68
N LEU A 15 -20.74 4.24 8.43
CA LEU A 15 -20.74 4.47 9.88
C LEU A 15 -19.96 3.39 10.64
N GLY A 16 -19.95 2.15 10.15
CA GLY A 16 -19.22 1.04 10.77
C GLY A 16 -17.71 1.26 10.76
N GLU A 17 -17.15 1.72 9.64
CA GLU A 17 -15.74 2.08 9.47
C GLU A 17 -15.33 3.20 10.40
N VAL A 18 -16.18 4.23 10.52
CA VAL A 18 -15.95 5.34 11.44
C VAL A 18 -15.88 4.84 12.88
N LEU A 19 -16.80 3.96 13.28
CA LEU A 19 -16.82 3.40 14.65
C LEU A 19 -15.66 2.43 14.92
N ARG A 20 -15.19 1.69 13.92
CA ARG A 20 -13.97 0.87 14.01
C ARG A 20 -12.69 1.71 14.04
N GLY A 21 -12.78 2.98 13.65
CA GLY A 21 -11.64 3.88 13.55
C GLY A 21 -10.82 3.68 12.27
N ASP A 22 -11.44 3.15 11.22
CA ASP A 22 -10.81 3.00 9.92
C ASP A 22 -10.45 4.40 9.38
N ARG A 23 -9.17 4.57 8.99
CA ARG A 23 -8.66 5.82 8.40
C ARG A 23 -8.26 5.55 6.96
N ILE A 24 -9.20 5.81 6.04
CA ILE A 24 -8.98 5.65 4.61
C ILE A 24 -8.60 7.02 4.04
N GLU A 25 -7.40 7.09 3.48
CA GLU A 25 -6.82 8.31 2.89
C GLU A 25 -6.59 8.11 1.40
N ASN A 26 -6.65 9.19 0.62
CA ASN A 26 -6.30 9.14 -0.80
C ASN A 26 -4.82 8.80 -1.02
N SER A 27 -4.55 8.00 -2.05
CA SER A 27 -3.20 7.61 -2.41
C SER A 27 -2.54 8.61 -3.38
N VAL A 28 -1.24 8.44 -3.65
CA VAL A 28 -0.51 9.17 -4.71
C VAL A 28 -0.76 8.59 -6.11
N TYR A 29 -1.44 7.45 -6.19
CA TYR A 29 -1.77 6.76 -7.43
C TYR A 29 -3.23 6.96 -7.79
N THR A 30 -3.47 7.05 -9.09
CA THR A 30 -4.80 7.07 -9.70
C THR A 30 -4.88 5.88 -10.64
N PHE A 31 -5.90 5.06 -10.47
CA PHE A 31 -6.14 3.87 -11.26
C PHE A 31 -7.34 4.14 -12.18
N GLU A 32 -7.15 3.89 -13.47
CA GLU A 32 -8.21 3.98 -14.47
C GLU A 32 -8.56 2.55 -14.90
N MET A 33 -9.84 2.19 -14.81
CA MET A 33 -10.29 0.85 -15.19
C MET A 33 -10.06 0.63 -16.68
N LEU A 34 -9.67 -0.59 -17.05
CA LEU A 34 -9.35 -1.00 -18.43
C LEU A 34 -8.07 -0.36 -19.00
N GLU A 35 -7.28 0.35 -18.19
CA GLU A 35 -5.98 0.88 -18.58
C GLU A 35 -4.84 0.14 -17.85
N ASP A 36 -4.02 -0.62 -18.59
CA ASP A 36 -2.90 -1.35 -18.01
C ASP A 36 -1.68 -0.44 -17.83
N GLN A 37 -1.30 -0.19 -16.57
CA GLN A 37 -0.12 0.60 -16.20
C GLN A 37 0.74 -0.18 -15.18
N PRO A 38 1.85 -0.82 -15.61
CA PRO A 38 2.60 -1.73 -14.75
C PRO A 38 3.47 -1.03 -13.69
N CYS A 39 4.05 0.13 -14.01
CA CYS A 39 4.89 0.87 -13.08
C CYS A 39 4.75 2.38 -13.27
N ARG A 40 4.17 3.04 -12.28
CA ARG A 40 4.06 4.51 -12.22
C ARG A 40 4.86 5.02 -11.03
N VAL A 41 5.83 5.89 -11.29
CA VAL A 41 6.64 6.48 -10.22
C VAL A 41 5.82 7.57 -9.53
N GLY A 42 5.40 7.32 -8.28
CA GLY A 42 4.57 8.28 -7.53
C GLY A 42 5.31 9.55 -7.09
N CYS A 43 6.56 9.42 -6.63
CA CYS A 43 7.39 10.58 -6.30
C CYS A 43 8.88 10.21 -6.25
N ARG A 44 9.76 11.23 -6.25
CA ARG A 44 11.19 11.08 -5.98
C ARG A 44 11.52 11.87 -4.72
N VAL A 45 12.02 11.18 -3.69
CA VAL A 45 12.42 11.79 -2.42
C VAL A 45 13.89 11.55 -2.15
N LYS A 46 14.57 12.58 -1.65
CA LYS A 46 15.94 12.43 -1.15
C LYS A 46 15.88 11.77 0.23
N VAL A 47 16.45 10.59 0.35
CA VAL A 47 16.46 9.84 1.60
C VAL A 47 17.58 10.40 2.48
N ILE A 48 17.23 10.87 3.68
CA ILE A 48 18.18 11.25 4.75
C ILE A 48 18.44 10.06 5.67
N ALA A 49 19.57 10.07 6.38
CA ALA A 49 20.01 8.93 7.22
C ALA A 49 18.95 8.44 8.22
N GLU A 50 18.29 9.37 8.91
CA GLU A 50 17.20 9.06 9.86
C GLU A 50 16.02 8.38 9.16
N SER A 51 15.61 8.91 8.00
CA SER A 51 14.50 8.35 7.23
C SER A 51 14.81 6.96 6.64
N ALA A 52 16.09 6.70 6.31
CA ALA A 52 16.55 5.39 5.87
C ALA A 52 16.51 4.38 7.02
N LYS A 53 16.92 4.78 8.22
CA LYS A 53 16.87 3.95 9.43
C LYS A 53 15.43 3.51 9.73
N ASN A 54 14.50 4.46 9.79
CA ASN A 54 13.07 4.18 10.03
C ASN A 54 12.48 3.30 8.92
N PHE A 55 12.84 3.55 7.66
CA PHE A 55 12.38 2.71 6.55
C PHE A 55 12.88 1.26 6.69
N ARG A 56 14.14 1.07 7.08
CA ARG A 56 14.72 -0.27 7.34
C ARG A 56 14.04 -0.98 8.52
N GLU A 57 13.77 -0.27 9.60
CA GLU A 57 13.04 -0.81 10.76
C GLU A 57 11.65 -1.33 10.33
N LYS A 58 10.92 -0.55 9.53
CA LYS A 58 9.61 -0.97 8.99
C LYS A 58 9.69 -2.21 8.09
N ILE A 59 10.77 -2.37 7.33
CA ILE A 59 10.99 -3.58 6.54
C ILE A 59 11.20 -4.79 7.47
N ASN A 60 12.04 -4.64 8.48
CA ASN A 60 12.33 -5.69 9.46
C ASN A 60 11.09 -6.09 10.27
N ASP A 61 10.22 -5.13 10.59
CA ASP A 61 8.96 -5.33 11.30
C ASP A 61 7.83 -5.83 10.37
N GLU A 62 8.16 -6.23 9.14
CA GLU A 62 7.23 -6.75 8.12
C GLU A 62 6.02 -5.84 7.83
N TYR A 63 6.18 -4.52 7.90
CA TYR A 63 5.10 -3.59 7.58
C TYR A 63 4.58 -3.80 6.15
N ARG A 64 3.26 -3.72 6.02
CA ARG A 64 2.55 -3.82 4.74
C ARG A 64 1.80 -2.54 4.45
N ALA A 65 1.77 -2.16 3.17
CA ALA A 65 0.95 -1.07 2.68
C ALA A 65 -0.36 -1.65 2.13
N ASN A 66 -1.48 -1.26 2.75
CA ASN A 66 -2.82 -1.67 2.31
C ASN A 66 -3.39 -0.62 1.36
N MET A 67 -4.11 -1.10 0.34
CA MET A 67 -4.82 -0.25 -0.62
C MET A 67 -6.24 -0.77 -0.77
N ILE A 68 -7.17 0.15 -1.02
CA ILE A 68 -8.57 -0.13 -1.32
C ILE A 68 -8.86 0.50 -2.68
N LEU A 69 -9.53 -0.24 -3.55
CA LEU A 69 -9.93 0.19 -4.87
C LEU A 69 -11.38 -0.24 -5.09
N ASP A 70 -12.25 0.73 -5.40
CA ASP A 70 -13.71 0.50 -5.53
C ASP A 70 -14.30 -0.28 -4.35
N ASN A 71 -13.93 0.13 -3.13
CA ASN A 71 -14.34 -0.51 -1.88
C ASN A 71 -13.90 -1.98 -1.70
N LEU A 72 -12.99 -2.48 -2.54
CA LEU A 72 -12.39 -3.80 -2.42
C LEU A 72 -10.90 -3.71 -2.03
N PRO A 73 -10.43 -4.58 -1.13
CA PRO A 73 -9.03 -4.60 -0.75
C PRO A 73 -8.17 -5.10 -1.91
N VAL A 74 -7.08 -4.37 -2.18
CA VAL A 74 -6.09 -4.82 -3.15
C VAL A 74 -5.28 -5.98 -2.57
N ALA A 75 -5.16 -7.05 -3.35
CA ALA A 75 -4.42 -8.24 -2.98
C ALA A 75 -3.18 -8.45 -3.85
N VAL A 76 -2.15 -9.04 -3.26
CA VAL A 76 -0.91 -9.41 -3.94
C VAL A 76 -0.75 -10.92 -3.96
N LEU A 77 -0.18 -11.44 -5.04
CA LEU A 77 0.16 -12.86 -5.15
C LEU A 77 1.34 -13.20 -4.23
N ARG A 78 1.12 -14.11 -3.29
CA ARG A 78 2.18 -14.71 -2.48
C ARG A 78 2.80 -15.87 -3.27
N GLN A 79 4.02 -15.67 -3.76
CA GLN A 79 4.81 -16.75 -4.35
C GLN A 79 5.41 -17.62 -3.23
N ARG A 80 4.95 -18.87 -3.08
CA ARG A 80 5.63 -19.85 -2.22
C ARG A 80 6.95 -20.26 -2.87
N ARG A 81 8.00 -20.39 -2.05
CA ARG A 81 9.33 -20.86 -2.49
C ARG A 81 9.39 -22.38 -2.67
N ASP A 82 8.34 -23.10 -2.25
CA ASP A 82 8.36 -24.57 -2.07
C ASP A 82 7.90 -25.37 -3.31
N GLY A 83 7.88 -24.77 -4.51
CA GLY A 83 7.59 -25.46 -5.77
C GLY A 83 6.14 -25.93 -5.98
N ILE A 84 5.31 -25.93 -4.94
CA ILE A 84 3.87 -26.24 -5.02
C ILE A 84 3.12 -24.97 -5.44
N GLN A 85 2.53 -25.00 -6.64
CA GLN A 85 1.72 -23.90 -7.19
C GLN A 85 0.36 -23.79 -6.46
N SER A 86 0.37 -23.33 -5.21
CA SER A 86 -0.84 -22.80 -4.58
C SER A 86 -0.77 -21.27 -4.66
N THR A 87 -1.55 -20.67 -5.56
CA THR A 87 -1.70 -19.20 -5.60
C THR A 87 -2.44 -18.75 -4.34
N THR A 88 -1.74 -18.08 -3.43
CA THR A 88 -2.35 -17.46 -2.25
C THR A 88 -2.34 -15.95 -2.45
N TYR A 89 -3.45 -15.30 -2.11
CA TYR A 89 -3.59 -13.85 -2.16
C TYR A 89 -3.44 -13.29 -0.74
N GLU A 90 -2.68 -12.21 -0.61
CA GLU A 90 -2.52 -11.51 0.66
C GLU A 90 -2.93 -10.05 0.54
N HIS A 91 -3.48 -9.48 1.61
CA HIS A 91 -3.82 -8.07 1.68
C HIS A 91 -2.56 -7.20 1.75
N GLY A 92 -2.50 -6.18 0.90
CA GLY A 92 -1.40 -5.22 0.86
C GLY A 92 -0.06 -5.81 0.40
N PHE A 93 0.89 -4.95 0.04
CA PHE A 93 2.24 -5.35 -0.34
C PHE A 93 3.25 -5.04 0.77
N ARG A 94 4.32 -5.82 0.83
CA ARG A 94 5.45 -5.56 1.75
C ARG A 94 6.12 -4.26 1.37
N VAL A 95 6.44 -3.43 2.35
CA VAL A 95 7.16 -2.16 2.15
C VAL A 95 8.55 -2.37 1.52
N GLY A 96 9.19 -3.51 1.81
CA GLY A 96 10.46 -3.92 1.25
C GLY A 96 10.81 -5.36 1.66
N PHE A 97 12.01 -5.80 1.27
CA PHE A 97 12.56 -7.13 1.54
C PHE A 97 13.93 -7.02 2.21
#